data_AF-A0A3C1DSL7-F1
#
_entry.id   AF-A0A3C1DSL7-F1
#
_cell.length_a   1.000
_cell.length_b   1.000
_cell.length_c   1.000
_cell.angle_alpha   90.00
_cell.angle_beta   90.00
_cell.angle_gamma   90.00
#
_symmetry.space_group_name_H-M   'P 1'
#
loop_
_entity.id
_entity.type
_entity.pdbx_description
1 polymer ?
#
loop_
_entity_poly.entity_id
_entity_poly.type
_entity_poly.pdbx_seq_one_letter_code
_entity_poly.pdbx_strand_id
1 'polypeptide(L)'
;GVAGFVADAQGTGTTMYLAPHSAPFAPSFGPHSRALHAAGGAIELGRGAGLASLRRDIDTAVDLWDAQRLGVGQYTRAVLDALAHP
;
A
#
# COMPACT_ATOMS: atom_id res chain seq x y z
N GLY A 1 -3.79 18.78 -12.42
CA GLY A 1 -3.29 17.39 -12.57
C GLY A 1 -4.45 16.42 -12.44
N VAL A 2 -4.21 15.12 -12.60
CA VAL A 2 -5.18 14.05 -12.30
C VAL A 2 -4.80 13.34 -11.01
N ALA A 3 -5.73 12.58 -10.42
CA ALA A 3 -5.43 11.72 -9.29
C ALA A 3 -4.44 10.61 -9.69
N GLY A 4 -3.71 10.10 -8.70
CA GLY A 4 -2.78 9.00 -8.88
C GLY A 4 -2.80 8.06 -7.68
N PHE A 5 -2.35 6.83 -7.89
CA PHE A 5 -2.36 5.81 -6.86
C PHE A 5 -1.15 4.87 -6.95
N VAL A 6 -0.82 4.17 -5.86
CA VAL A 6 0.17 3.10 -5.85
C VAL A 6 -0.56 1.80 -5.51
N ALA A 7 -0.44 0.82 -6.43
CA ALA A 7 -0.97 -0.53 -6.19
C ALA A 7 -0.20 -1.24 -5.06
N ASP A 8 -0.90 -2.09 -4.32
CA ASP A 8 -0.31 -3.03 -3.36
C ASP A 8 0.65 -4.04 -4.02
N ALA A 9 1.29 -4.87 -3.20
CA ALA A 9 2.27 -5.86 -3.65
C ALA A 9 1.63 -7.02 -4.42
N GLN A 10 0.37 -7.32 -4.10
CA GLN A 10 -0.47 -8.38 -4.67
C GLN A 10 -1.06 -7.93 -6.01
N GLY A 11 -1.01 -6.63 -6.32
CA GLY A 11 -1.41 -6.03 -7.57
C GLY A 11 -2.92 -5.90 -7.76
N THR A 12 -3.72 -6.00 -6.70
CA THR A 12 -5.20 -5.94 -6.79
C THR A 12 -5.79 -4.76 -6.02
N GLY A 13 -5.17 -4.37 -4.91
CA GLY A 13 -5.55 -3.26 -4.06
C GLY A 13 -4.70 -2.00 -4.27
N THR A 14 -4.77 -1.08 -3.32
CA THR A 14 -4.13 0.24 -3.38
C THR A 14 -3.66 0.64 -2.00
N THR A 15 -2.36 0.92 -1.85
CA THR A 15 -1.78 1.35 -0.57
C THR A 15 -1.71 2.86 -0.43
N MET A 16 -1.76 3.60 -1.54
CA MET A 16 -1.79 5.07 -1.53
C MET A 16 -2.66 5.59 -2.67
N TYR A 17 -3.47 6.59 -2.36
CA TYR A 17 -4.19 7.42 -3.33
C TYR A 17 -3.92 8.89 -3.03
N LEU A 18 -3.68 9.68 -4.07
CA LEU A 18 -3.53 11.13 -3.96
C LEU A 18 -4.27 11.84 -5.09
N ALA A 19 -4.76 13.04 -4.80
CA ALA A 19 -5.38 13.92 -5.78
C ALA A 19 -4.79 15.33 -5.65
N PRO A 20 -4.64 16.06 -6.76
CA PRO A 20 -4.32 17.48 -6.71
C PRO A 20 -5.48 18.24 -6.08
N HIS A 21 -5.17 19.35 -5.41
CA HIS A 21 -6.17 20.16 -4.69
C HIS A 21 -7.30 20.67 -5.60
N SER A 22 -7.04 20.81 -6.91
CA SER A 22 -8.01 21.23 -7.91
C SER A 22 -8.97 20.12 -8.38
N ALA A 23 -8.82 18.88 -7.90
CA ALA A 23 -9.63 17.74 -8.29
C ALA A 23 -10.35 17.14 -7.06
N PRO A 24 -11.54 16.56 -7.23
CA PRO A 24 -12.21 15.86 -6.14
C PRO A 24 -11.33 14.74 -5.57
N PHE A 25 -11.24 14.68 -4.25
CA PHE A 25 -10.64 13.55 -3.55
C PHE A 25 -11.72 12.47 -3.35
N ALA A 26 -11.79 11.53 -4.29
CA ALA A 26 -12.82 10.48 -4.33
C ALA A 26 -12.19 9.08 -4.48
N PRO A 27 -11.53 8.55 -3.44
CA PRO A 27 -10.93 7.23 -3.50
C PRO A 27 -11.99 6.10 -3.43
N SER A 28 -11.67 4.98 -4.08
CA SER A 28 -12.47 3.75 -4.12
C SER A 28 -11.67 2.59 -3.51
N PHE A 29 -11.27 2.73 -2.25
CA PHE A 29 -10.59 1.67 -1.49
C PHE A 29 -11.50 0.45 -1.27
N GLY A 30 -10.87 -0.70 -1.01
CA GLY A 30 -11.54 -1.98 -0.81
C GLY A 30 -11.15 -3.01 -1.88
N PRO A 31 -11.92 -4.10 -2.03
CA PRO A 31 -11.65 -5.14 -3.00
C PRO A 31 -11.51 -4.57 -4.42
N HIS A 32 -10.46 -4.97 -5.12
CA HIS A 32 -10.15 -4.53 -6.49
C HIS A 32 -9.94 -3.02 -6.66
N SER A 33 -9.56 -2.31 -5.60
CA SER A 33 -9.39 -0.85 -5.64
C SER A 33 -8.40 -0.38 -6.71
N ARG A 34 -7.39 -1.18 -7.08
CA ARG A 34 -6.50 -0.84 -8.21
C ARG A 34 -7.28 -0.61 -9.49
N ALA A 35 -8.16 -1.54 -9.83
CA ALA A 35 -8.96 -1.49 -11.04
C ALA A 35 -9.99 -0.37 -10.96
N LEU A 36 -10.62 -0.18 -9.80
CA LEU A 36 -11.60 0.88 -9.57
C LEU A 36 -10.97 2.28 -9.69
N HIS A 37 -9.77 2.49 -9.14
CA HIS A 37 -9.04 3.74 -9.28
C HIS A 37 -8.63 4.01 -10.74
N ALA A 38 -8.12 2.99 -11.44
CA ALA A 38 -7.78 3.11 -12.86
C ALA A 38 -9.00 3.44 -13.73
N ALA A 39 -10.14 2.77 -13.48
CA ALA A 39 -11.40 3.05 -14.17
C ALA A 39 -11.96 4.45 -13.85
N GLY A 40 -11.70 4.96 -12.65
CA GLY A 40 -12.01 6.35 -12.25
C GLY A 40 -11.06 7.40 -12.83
N GLY A 41 -10.11 7.01 -13.68
CA GLY A 41 -9.18 7.91 -14.36
C GLY A 41 -7.93 8.29 -13.56
N ALA A 42 -7.69 7.65 -12.41
CA ALA A 42 -6.44 7.83 -11.67
C ALA A 42 -5.29 7.07 -12.35
N ILE A 43 -4.10 7.65 -12.33
CA ILE A 43 -2.90 7.03 -12.92
C ILE A 43 -2.14 6.18 -11.90
N GLU A 44 -1.65 5.01 -12.31
CA GLU A 44 -0.80 4.20 -11.44
C GLU A 44 0.63 4.77 -11.41
N LEU A 45 1.12 5.07 -10.22
CA LEU A 45 2.39 5.72 -9.97
C LEU A 45 3.49 4.72 -9.62
N GLY A 46 4.74 5.14 -9.85
CA GLY A 46 5.93 4.44 -9.35
C GLY A 46 6.11 3.02 -9.86
N ARG A 47 5.60 2.69 -11.06
CA ARG A 47 5.94 1.43 -11.74
C ARG A 47 7.45 1.39 -11.97
N GLY A 48 8.12 0.39 -11.40
CA GLY A 48 9.58 0.25 -11.44
C GLY A 48 10.36 1.13 -10.44
N ALA A 49 9.69 1.88 -9.56
CA ALA A 49 10.34 2.62 -8.49
C ALA A 49 10.55 1.75 -7.24
N GLY A 50 11.53 2.12 -6.39
CA GLY A 50 11.85 1.47 -5.12
C GLY A 50 10.82 1.71 -4.01
N LEU A 51 9.54 1.38 -4.28
CA LEU A 51 8.41 1.57 -3.37
C LEU A 51 7.99 0.26 -2.67
N ALA A 52 8.89 -0.71 -2.54
CA ALA A 52 8.56 -2.04 -2.02
C ALA A 52 7.89 -1.99 -0.63
N SER A 53 8.38 -1.14 0.28
CA SER A 53 7.77 -0.94 1.60
C SER A 53 6.39 -0.27 1.53
N LEU A 54 6.21 0.73 0.66
CA LEU A 54 4.90 1.37 0.46
C LEU A 54 3.87 0.42 -0.17
N ARG A 55 4.31 -0.52 -1.02
CA ARG A 55 3.42 -1.50 -1.65
C ARG A 55 3.01 -2.63 -0.71
N ARG A 56 3.72 -2.84 0.40
CA ARG A 56 3.45 -3.93 1.34
C ARG A 56 2.59 -3.45 2.50
N ASP A 57 1.29 -3.47 2.31
CA ASP A 57 0.35 -3.56 3.43
C ASP A 57 0.44 -4.95 4.10
N ILE A 58 -0.04 -5.04 5.34
CA ILE A 58 0.08 -6.23 6.19
C ILE A 58 -1.31 -6.66 6.62
N ASP A 59 -1.96 -7.50 5.82
CA ASP A 59 -3.26 -8.09 6.13
C ASP A 59 -3.14 -9.53 6.66
N THR A 60 -2.06 -10.23 6.29
CA THR A 60 -1.83 -11.63 6.65
C THR A 60 -0.47 -11.86 7.31
N ALA A 61 -0.30 -13.04 7.93
CA ALA A 61 0.98 -13.45 8.49
C ALA A 61 2.08 -13.56 7.42
N VAL A 62 1.74 -13.91 6.18
CA VAL A 62 2.69 -13.95 5.06
C VAL A 62 3.15 -12.54 4.71
N ASP A 63 2.25 -11.57 4.68
CA ASP A 63 2.61 -10.16 4.44
C ASP A 63 3.52 -9.62 5.53
N LEU A 64 3.28 -10.00 6.79
CA LEU A 64 4.12 -9.62 7.91
C LEU A 64 5.52 -10.22 7.82
N TRP A 65 5.64 -11.48 7.37
CA TRP A 65 6.93 -12.11 7.09
C TRP A 65 7.70 -11.34 6.01
N ASP A 66 7.03 -10.99 4.91
CA ASP A 66 7.63 -10.21 3.83
C ASP A 66 8.03 -8.80 4.30
N ALA A 67 7.17 -8.13 5.06
CA ALA A 67 7.44 -6.81 5.63
C ALA A 67 8.66 -6.81 6.56
N GLN A 68 8.86 -7.86 7.36
CA GLN A 68 10.05 -8.01 8.20
C GLN A 68 11.35 -8.02 7.38
N ARG A 69 11.32 -8.63 6.17
CA ARG A 69 12.48 -8.65 5.26
C ARG A 69 12.74 -7.29 4.61
N LEU A 70 11.69 -6.49 4.42
CA LEU A 70 11.80 -5.10 3.96
C LEU A 70 12.29 -4.15 5.06
N GLY A 71 12.16 -4.55 6.32
CA GLY A 71 12.51 -3.75 7.49
C GLY A 71 11.30 -3.00 8.05
N VAL A 72 10.70 -3.55 9.11
CA VAL A 72 9.61 -2.89 9.83
C VAL A 72 10.13 -1.83 10.82
N GLY A 73 9.31 -0.84 11.13
CA GLY A 73 9.64 0.20 12.11
C GLY A 73 9.72 -0.32 13.55
N GLN A 74 10.31 0.51 14.43
CA GLN A 74 10.61 0.15 15.82
C GLN A 74 9.38 -0.33 16.63
N TYR A 75 8.20 0.24 16.38
CA TYR A 75 6.99 -0.12 17.11
C TYR A 75 6.48 -1.52 16.73
N THR A 76 6.47 -1.85 15.43
CA THR A 76 6.11 -3.18 14.96
C THR A 76 7.15 -4.21 15.40
N ARG A 77 8.45 -3.87 15.35
CA ARG A 77 9.52 -4.74 15.84
C ARG A 77 9.36 -5.09 17.31
N ALA A 78 9.08 -4.10 18.16
CA ALA A 78 8.91 -4.32 19.60
C ALA A 78 7.78 -5.32 19.91
N VAL A 79 6.66 -5.23 19.18
CA VAL A 79 5.54 -6.19 19.35
C VAL A 79 5.93 -7.59 18.87
N LEU A 80 6.64 -7.71 17.74
CA LEU A 80 7.12 -8.99 17.24
C LEU A 80 8.09 -9.67 18.22
N ASP A 81 8.99 -8.91 18.84
CA ASP A 81 9.94 -9.43 19.83
C ASP A 81 9.23 -9.92 21.09
N ALA A 82 8.24 -9.18 21.58
CA ALA A 82 7.42 -9.59 22.72
C ALA A 82 6.62 -10.87 22.44
N LEU A 83 6.11 -11.06 21.21
CA LEU A 83 5.40 -12.28 20.82
C LEU A 83 6.34 -13.50 20.64
N ALA A 84 7.61 -13.27 20.32
CA ALA A 84 8.61 -14.34 20.18
C ALA A 84 9.21 -14.80 21.52
N HIS A 85 9.12 -13.95 22.55
CA HIS A 85 9.60 -14.21 23.90
C HIS A 85 8.46 -14.02 24.92
N PRO A 86 7.45 -14.92 24.89
CA PRO A 86 6.28 -14.81 25.75
C PRO A 86 6.59 -14.95 27.24
#